data_AF-A0A853DEA2-F1
#
_entry.id   AF-A0A853DEA2-F1
#
_cell.length_a   1.000
_cell.length_b   1.000
_cell.length_c   1.000
_cell.angle_alpha   90.00
_cell.angle_beta   90.00
_cell.angle_gamma   90.00
#
_symmetry.space_group_name_H-M   'P 1'
#
loop_
_entity.id
_entity.type
_entity.pdbx_description
1 polymer ?
#
loop_
_entity_poly.entity_id
_entity_poly.type
_entity_poly.pdbx_seq_one_letter_code
_entity_poly.pdbx_strand_id
1 'polypeptide(L)'
;MNEFTVANNKSVFNKLYNPIDILRIGLFDLWVANDDRKPTNQNLMLSIDDGGKYTITAIDHAFIFETLGYQHLNPKHFSPSVNDHIILSNLAKIVKRYTNIDASFVKSEKEYFYFCLEESLKNFEKIINNIPIDLGLNNDLTNFLSQFLFDQERNEKVFAEHIYRLSN
;
A
#
# COMPACT_ATOMS: atom_id res chain seq x y z
N MET A 1 14.45 15.53 -14.72
CA MET A 1 13.85 14.86 -15.89
C MET A 1 14.17 13.37 -15.71
N ASN A 2 13.23 12.61 -15.15
CA ASN A 2 13.51 11.27 -14.62
C ASN A 2 13.70 10.26 -15.76
N GLU A 3 14.72 9.41 -15.67
CA GLU A 3 15.10 8.35 -16.64
C GLU A 3 13.99 7.33 -16.98
N PHE A 4 12.78 7.48 -16.44
CA PHE A 4 11.65 6.55 -16.59
C PHE A 4 10.74 6.87 -17.79
N THR A 5 11.05 7.86 -18.63
CA THR A 5 10.26 8.19 -19.82
C THR A 5 10.78 7.50 -21.09
N VAL A 6 10.65 6.17 -21.21
CA VAL A 6 10.49 5.47 -22.50
C VAL A 6 9.78 4.13 -22.27
N ALA A 7 8.70 3.89 -23.03
CA ALA A 7 7.95 2.65 -23.05
C ALA A 7 8.84 1.45 -23.46
N ASN A 8 8.86 0.37 -22.66
CA ASN A 8 9.49 -0.96 -22.91
C ASN A 8 10.74 -1.38 -22.11
N ASN A 9 11.07 -0.76 -20.98
CA ASN A 9 12.32 -1.15 -20.33
C ASN A 9 12.16 -2.27 -19.30
N LYS A 10 12.24 -3.53 -19.75
CA LYS A 10 12.67 -4.68 -18.92
C LYS A 10 13.93 -4.33 -18.12
N SER A 11 14.79 -3.45 -18.66
CA SER A 11 15.92 -2.86 -17.95
C SER A 11 15.53 -2.16 -16.64
N VAL A 12 14.43 -1.38 -16.61
CA VAL A 12 13.91 -0.76 -15.37
C VAL A 12 13.54 -1.84 -14.38
N PHE A 13 12.75 -2.84 -14.79
CA PHE A 13 12.36 -3.96 -13.93
C PHE A 13 13.57 -4.67 -13.32
N ASN A 14 14.59 -4.96 -14.14
CA ASN A 14 15.81 -5.64 -13.70
C ASN A 14 16.68 -4.81 -12.75
N LYS A 15 16.55 -3.47 -12.77
CA LYS A 15 17.27 -2.57 -11.88
C LYS A 15 16.62 -2.47 -10.50
N LEU A 16 15.39 -2.95 -10.30
CA LEU A 16 14.74 -2.95 -8.99
C LEU A 16 15.26 -4.11 -8.13
N TYR A 17 15.50 -3.85 -6.85
CA TYR A 17 15.88 -4.87 -5.87
C TYR A 17 14.75 -5.88 -5.69
N ASN A 18 13.56 -5.39 -5.33
CA ASN A 18 12.33 -6.17 -5.27
C ASN A 18 11.20 -5.47 -6.05
N PRO A 19 10.98 -5.83 -7.33
CA PRO A 19 9.94 -5.22 -8.14
C PRO A 19 8.54 -5.29 -7.54
N ILE A 20 8.23 -6.33 -6.76
CA ILE A 20 6.89 -6.55 -6.20
C ILE A 20 6.51 -5.48 -5.17
N ASP A 21 7.49 -4.78 -4.58
CA ASP A 21 7.24 -3.76 -3.57
C ASP A 21 6.30 -2.66 -4.06
N ILE A 22 6.37 -2.24 -5.33
CA ILE A 22 5.43 -1.23 -5.84
C ILE A 22 3.97 -1.71 -5.85
N LEU A 23 3.75 -3.02 -6.03
CA LEU A 23 2.41 -3.61 -5.98
C LEU A 23 1.95 -3.68 -4.52
N ARG A 24 2.82 -4.12 -3.61
CA ARG A 24 2.54 -4.21 -2.17
C ARG A 24 2.34 -2.85 -1.51
N ILE A 25 3.02 -1.80 -1.97
CA ILE A 25 2.74 -0.42 -1.58
C ILE A 25 1.31 -0.05 -1.97
N GLY A 26 0.86 -0.42 -3.18
CA GLY A 26 -0.53 -0.22 -3.59
C GLY A 26 -1.53 -1.03 -2.76
N LEU A 27 -1.19 -2.25 -2.33
CA LEU A 27 -2.02 -3.02 -1.40
C LEU A 27 -2.11 -2.33 -0.03
N PHE A 28 -0.98 -1.84 0.47
CA PHE A 28 -0.91 -1.09 1.72
C PHE A 28 -1.75 0.20 1.63
N ASP A 29 -1.66 0.96 0.54
CA ASP A 29 -2.45 2.18 0.33
C ASP A 29 -3.96 1.91 0.33
N LEU A 30 -4.41 0.79 -0.26
CA LEU A 30 -5.82 0.37 -0.16
C LEU A 30 -6.21 0.04 1.28
N TRP A 31 -5.33 -0.67 2.00
CA TRP A 31 -5.59 -1.06 3.38
C TRP A 31 -5.72 0.15 4.31
N VAL A 32 -4.83 1.13 4.19
CA VAL A 32 -4.86 2.36 5.00
C VAL A 32 -5.71 3.48 4.39
N ALA A 33 -6.31 3.27 3.21
CA ALA A 33 -7.06 4.28 2.47
C ALA A 33 -6.26 5.59 2.27
N ASN A 34 -5.14 5.50 1.56
CA ASN A 34 -4.29 6.64 1.20
C ASN A 34 -4.83 7.40 -0.01
N ASP A 35 -5.22 8.66 0.18
CA ASP A 35 -5.83 9.50 -0.86
C ASP A 35 -4.82 10.29 -1.71
N ASP A 36 -3.55 10.37 -1.28
CA ASP A 36 -2.56 11.20 -1.94
C ASP A 36 -1.59 10.40 -2.84
N ARG A 37 -1.44 9.08 -2.62
CA ARG A 37 -0.53 8.26 -3.45
C ARG A 37 -1.13 7.86 -4.79
N LYS A 38 -0.77 8.61 -5.84
CA LYS A 38 -1.32 8.46 -7.20
C LYS A 38 -0.25 8.60 -8.29
N PRO A 39 -0.55 8.30 -9.56
CA PRO A 39 0.46 8.33 -10.63
C PRO A 39 1.21 9.67 -10.76
N THR A 40 0.52 10.78 -10.52
CA THR A 40 1.08 12.14 -10.55
C THR A 40 1.78 12.55 -9.25
N ASN A 41 1.54 11.84 -8.15
CA ASN A 41 2.16 12.07 -6.85
C ASN A 41 2.47 10.74 -6.16
N GLN A 42 3.62 10.15 -6.47
CA GLN A 42 3.90 8.77 -6.06
C GLN A 42 4.37 8.66 -4.61
N ASN A 43 4.91 9.75 -4.03
CA ASN A 43 5.53 9.76 -2.70
C ASN A 43 6.48 8.56 -2.49
N LEU A 44 7.29 8.25 -3.51
CA LEU A 44 8.29 7.17 -3.48
C LEU A 44 9.69 7.76 -3.44
N MET A 45 10.52 7.20 -2.58
CA MET A 45 11.96 7.39 -2.60
C MET A 45 12.62 6.19 -3.27
N LEU A 46 13.60 6.47 -4.13
CA LEU A 46 14.46 5.46 -4.73
C LEU A 46 15.85 5.59 -4.13
N SER A 47 16.32 4.54 -3.48
CA SER A 47 17.71 4.43 -2.99
C SER A 47 18.41 3.30 -3.71
N ILE A 48 19.73 3.42 -3.89
CA ILE A 48 20.54 2.34 -4.44
C ILE A 48 21.06 1.50 -3.28
N ASP A 49 20.87 0.18 -3.35
CA ASP A 49 21.43 -0.78 -2.39
C ASP A 49 22.92 -1.06 -2.67
N ASP A 50 23.58 -1.79 -1.78
CA ASP A 50 24.99 -2.17 -1.93
C ASP A 50 25.26 -3.01 -3.20
N GLY A 51 24.22 -3.59 -3.80
CA GLY A 51 24.26 -4.35 -5.05
C GLY A 51 24.02 -3.52 -6.31
N GLY A 52 23.86 -2.20 -6.20
CA GLY A 52 23.60 -1.31 -7.32
C GLY A 52 22.15 -1.33 -7.84
N LYS A 53 21.22 -1.94 -7.11
CA LYS A 53 19.80 -2.00 -7.46
C LYS A 53 18.99 -0.94 -6.71
N TYR A 54 17.88 -0.52 -7.30
CA TYR A 54 16.96 0.43 -6.70
C TYR A 54 16.00 -0.26 -5.74
N THR A 55 16.01 0.19 -4.49
CA THR A 55 14.98 -0.10 -3.49
C THR A 55 13.90 0.98 -3.55
N ILE A 56 12.64 0.58 -3.50
CA ILE A 56 11.49 1.46 -3.50
C ILE A 56 11.03 1.63 -2.04
N THR A 57 10.95 2.87 -1.57
CA THR A 57 10.43 3.17 -0.23
C THR A 57 9.25 4.12 -0.33
N ALA A 58 8.10 3.69 0.20
CA ALA A 58 6.96 4.55 0.38
C ALA A 58 7.24 5.57 1.49
N ILE A 59 7.09 6.85 1.16
CA ILE A 59 7.16 7.97 2.10
C ILE A 59 5.82 8.70 2.10
N ASP A 60 5.71 9.68 3.01
CA ASP A 60 4.58 10.63 3.13
C ASP A 60 3.19 9.98 3.16
N HIS A 61 2.80 9.55 4.36
CA HIS A 61 1.49 8.95 4.65
C HIS A 61 0.56 9.93 5.36
N ALA A 62 0.71 11.24 5.15
CA ALA A 62 -0.09 12.24 5.86
C ALA A 62 -1.60 12.20 5.52
N PHE A 63 -1.96 11.69 4.33
CA PHE A 63 -3.33 11.61 3.82
C PHE A 63 -3.88 10.18 3.76
N ILE A 64 -3.53 9.37 4.76
CA ILE A 64 -4.15 8.06 4.98
C ILE A 64 -5.47 8.21 5.75
N PHE A 65 -6.22 7.12 5.83
CA PHE A 65 -7.51 7.01 6.52
C PHE A 65 -8.57 7.94 5.93
N GLU A 66 -8.67 7.99 4.60
CA GLU A 66 -9.64 8.80 3.85
C GLU A 66 -9.54 10.31 4.14
N THR A 67 -8.42 10.75 4.74
CA THR A 67 -8.25 12.11 5.26
C THR A 67 -9.33 12.50 6.29
N LEU A 68 -9.99 11.51 6.90
CA LEU A 68 -11.05 11.70 7.88
C LEU A 68 -10.50 11.69 9.30
N GLY A 69 -11.21 12.36 10.22
CA GLY A 69 -11.02 12.11 11.64
C GLY A 69 -11.39 10.66 11.99
N TYR A 70 -10.63 10.01 12.87
CA TYR A 70 -10.77 8.57 13.12
C TYR A 70 -12.18 8.16 13.57
N GLN A 71 -12.90 9.02 14.29
CA GLN A 71 -14.29 8.80 14.69
C GLN A 71 -15.29 8.69 13.53
N HIS A 72 -14.90 9.06 12.31
CA HIS A 72 -15.71 8.97 11.10
C HIS A 72 -15.33 7.78 10.21
N LEU A 73 -14.28 7.03 10.57
CA LEU A 73 -13.91 5.82 9.86
C LEU A 73 -15.01 4.77 9.99
N ASN A 74 -15.39 4.18 8.87
CA ASN A 74 -16.43 3.16 8.83
C ASN A 74 -15.94 1.95 8.02
N PRO A 75 -15.63 0.81 8.65
CA PRO A 75 -15.13 -0.36 7.93
C PRO A 75 -16.12 -0.92 6.89
N LYS A 76 -17.42 -0.64 7.04
CA LYS A 76 -18.44 -1.07 6.08
C LYS A 76 -18.42 -0.25 4.79
N HIS A 77 -17.82 0.94 4.82
CA HIS A 77 -17.60 1.76 3.64
C HIS A 77 -16.22 1.46 3.07
N PHE A 78 -16.20 0.94 1.84
CA PHE A 78 -14.96 0.72 1.10
C PHE A 78 -15.19 1.16 -0.35
N SER A 79 -14.65 2.32 -0.71
CA SER A 79 -14.83 2.93 -2.03
C SER A 79 -13.53 3.58 -2.52
N PRO A 80 -12.53 2.78 -2.90
CA PRO A 80 -11.24 3.30 -3.35
C PRO A 80 -11.36 4.05 -4.69
N SER A 81 -10.57 5.11 -4.86
CA SER A 81 -10.56 5.88 -6.11
C SER A 81 -10.19 5.01 -7.31
N VAL A 82 -10.96 5.10 -8.39
CA VAL A 82 -10.73 4.32 -9.61
C VAL A 82 -9.46 4.78 -10.33
N ASN A 83 -9.22 6.09 -10.42
CA ASN A 83 -8.16 6.66 -11.25
C ASN A 83 -6.92 7.14 -10.47
N ASP A 84 -7.05 7.34 -9.16
CA ASP A 84 -5.98 7.86 -8.32
C ASP A 84 -5.40 6.75 -7.45
N HIS A 85 -4.58 5.90 -8.05
CA HIS A 85 -3.93 4.80 -7.35
C HIS A 85 -2.54 4.50 -7.91
N ILE A 86 -1.57 4.22 -7.03
CA ILE A 86 -0.16 4.00 -7.42
C ILE A 86 0.05 2.86 -8.43
N ILE A 87 -0.82 1.85 -8.43
CA ILE A 87 -0.78 0.72 -9.39
C ILE A 87 -0.97 1.20 -10.84
N LEU A 88 -1.57 2.37 -11.05
CA LEU A 88 -1.75 2.97 -12.38
C LEU A 88 -0.52 3.75 -12.87
N SER A 89 0.51 3.90 -12.03
CA SER A 89 1.77 4.56 -12.38
C SER A 89 2.55 3.79 -13.45
N ASN A 90 3.45 4.49 -14.16
CA ASN A 90 4.31 3.85 -15.17
C ASN A 90 5.21 2.76 -14.57
N LEU A 91 5.72 2.97 -13.35
CA LEU A 91 6.56 1.99 -12.67
C LEU A 91 5.77 0.70 -12.34
N ALA A 92 4.58 0.85 -11.75
CA ALA A 92 3.72 -0.29 -11.46
C ALA A 92 3.28 -1.02 -12.74
N LYS A 93 2.98 -0.31 -13.83
CA LYS A 93 2.68 -0.91 -15.14
C LYS A 93 3.84 -1.72 -15.70
N ILE A 94 5.08 -1.24 -15.55
CA ILE A 94 6.28 -1.99 -15.94
C ILE A 94 6.40 -3.26 -15.09
N VAL A 95 6.25 -3.15 -13.77
CA VAL A 95 6.31 -4.31 -12.87
C VAL A 95 5.24 -5.35 -13.22
N LYS A 96 3.97 -4.94 -13.33
CA LYS A 96 2.87 -5.83 -13.72
C LYS A 96 3.15 -6.58 -15.01
N ARG A 97 3.71 -5.91 -16.02
CA ARG A 97 4.03 -6.53 -17.32
C ARG A 97 5.06 -7.67 -17.22
N TYR A 98 6.02 -7.56 -16.30
CA TYR A 98 7.12 -8.52 -16.17
C TYR A 98 6.97 -9.46 -14.95
N THR A 99 5.90 -9.31 -14.18
CA THR A 99 5.50 -10.23 -13.11
C THR A 99 4.45 -11.20 -13.65
N ASN A 100 4.62 -12.50 -13.42
CA ASN A 100 3.60 -13.50 -13.74
C ASN A 100 2.52 -13.51 -12.64
N ILE A 101 1.38 -12.88 -12.91
CA ILE A 101 0.25 -12.77 -11.96
C ILE A 101 -0.70 -13.95 -12.20
N ASP A 102 -0.31 -15.13 -11.73
CA ASP A 102 -1.11 -16.35 -11.80
C ASP A 102 -1.76 -16.70 -10.44
N ALA A 103 -2.47 -17.83 -10.38
CA ALA A 103 -3.10 -18.30 -9.15
C ALA A 103 -2.11 -18.53 -8.00
N SER A 104 -0.86 -18.90 -8.31
CA SER A 104 0.20 -19.10 -7.30
C SER A 104 0.62 -17.76 -6.71
N PHE A 105 0.85 -16.75 -7.56
CA PHE A 105 1.14 -15.38 -7.14
C PHE A 105 0.01 -14.80 -6.27
N VAL A 106 -1.24 -14.94 -6.70
CA VAL A 106 -2.41 -14.46 -5.94
C VAL A 106 -2.48 -15.13 -4.57
N LYS A 107 -2.21 -16.45 -4.50
CA LYS A 107 -2.16 -17.17 -3.22
C LYS A 107 -1.04 -16.65 -2.32
N SER A 108 0.17 -16.46 -2.84
CA SER A 108 1.29 -15.96 -2.03
C SER A 108 1.07 -14.52 -1.56
N GLU A 109 0.48 -13.66 -2.37
CA GLU A 109 0.16 -12.29 -1.95
C GLU A 109 -0.97 -12.27 -0.91
N LYS A 110 -1.92 -13.21 -0.98
CA LYS A 110 -2.94 -13.38 0.07
C LYS A 110 -2.29 -13.76 1.39
N GLU A 111 -1.44 -14.79 1.38
CA GLU A 111 -0.70 -15.24 2.57
C GLU A 111 0.16 -14.11 3.16
N TYR A 112 0.87 -13.36 2.31
CA TYR A 112 1.63 -12.18 2.71
C TYR A 112 0.75 -11.11 3.36
N PHE A 113 -0.39 -10.76 2.75
CA PHE A 113 -1.28 -9.72 3.26
C PHE A 113 -1.82 -10.07 4.64
N TYR A 114 -2.35 -11.29 4.82
CA TYR A 114 -2.90 -11.70 6.12
C TYR A 114 -1.81 -11.88 7.18
N PHE A 115 -0.60 -12.30 6.79
CA PHE A 115 0.55 -12.29 7.69
C PHE A 115 0.87 -10.86 8.17
N CYS A 116 0.89 -9.87 7.26
CA CYS A 116 1.11 -8.47 7.63
C CYS A 116 0.00 -7.91 8.52
N LEU A 117 -1.27 -8.28 8.29
CA LEU A 117 -2.39 -7.89 9.16
C LEU A 117 -2.22 -8.46 10.57
N GLU A 118 -1.86 -9.74 10.69
CA GLU A 118 -1.66 -10.40 11.98
C GLU A 118 -0.49 -9.76 12.75
N GLU A 119 0.65 -9.54 12.10
CA GLU A 119 1.81 -8.90 12.72
C GLU A 119 1.52 -7.43 13.09
N SER A 120 0.75 -6.72 12.26
CA SER A 120 0.32 -5.34 12.56
C SER A 120 -0.60 -5.30 13.76
N LEU A 121 -1.56 -6.23 13.87
CA LEU A 121 -2.48 -6.33 15.01
C LEU A 121 -1.73 -6.66 16.31
N LYS A 122 -0.80 -7.63 16.27
CA LYS A 122 0.05 -8.00 17.42
C LYS A 122 0.87 -6.82 17.95
N ASN A 123 1.34 -5.95 17.05
CA ASN A 123 2.16 -4.79 17.40
C ASN A 123 1.35 -3.50 17.58
N PHE A 124 0.03 -3.52 17.33
CA PHE A 124 -0.79 -2.32 17.28
C PHE A 124 -0.75 -1.53 18.59
N GLU A 125 -1.01 -2.19 19.72
CA GLU A 125 -0.99 -1.54 21.04
C GLU A 125 0.39 -0.93 21.33
N LYS A 126 1.47 -1.65 21.00
CA LYS A 126 2.83 -1.16 21.16
C LYS A 126 3.09 0.09 20.31
N ILE A 127 2.60 0.14 19.08
CA ILE A 127 2.74 1.31 18.20
C ILE A 127 1.98 2.51 18.80
N ILE A 128 0.72 2.30 19.18
CA ILE A 128 -0.14 3.34 19.77
C ILE A 128 0.49 3.92 21.04
N ASN A 129 1.02 3.06 21.92
CA ASN A 129 1.67 3.48 23.17
C ASN A 129 2.97 4.26 22.97
N ASN A 130 3.57 4.24 21.78
CA ASN A 130 4.73 5.06 21.43
C ASN A 130 4.35 6.42 20.82
N ILE A 131 3.07 6.70 20.61
CA ILE A 131 2.60 7.99 20.10
C ILE A 131 2.51 8.98 21.26
N PRO A 132 3.15 10.16 21.19
CA PRO A 132 3.07 11.17 22.23
C PRO A 132 1.62 11.58 22.53
N ILE A 133 1.26 11.61 23.81
CA ILE A 133 -0.10 11.91 24.29
C ILE A 133 -0.56 13.31 23.86
N ASP A 134 0.36 14.27 23.74
CA ASP A 134 0.11 15.65 23.32
C ASP A 134 -0.34 15.78 21.85
N LEU A 135 -0.19 14.72 21.03
CA LEU A 135 -0.76 14.65 19.69
C LEU A 135 -2.27 14.33 19.70
N GLY A 136 -2.86 14.05 20.87
CA GLY A 136 -4.31 13.96 21.05
C GLY A 136 -4.95 12.61 20.69
N LEU A 137 -4.15 11.56 20.46
CA LEU A 137 -4.67 10.21 20.21
C LEU A 137 -5.13 9.57 21.52
N ASN A 138 -6.45 9.40 21.68
CA ASN A 138 -7.05 8.76 22.85
C ASN A 138 -7.54 7.33 22.54
N ASN A 139 -8.07 6.65 23.56
CA ASN A 139 -8.54 5.26 23.44
C ASN A 139 -9.72 5.10 22.48
N ASP A 140 -10.65 6.06 22.44
CA ASP A 140 -11.81 5.98 21.54
C ASP A 140 -11.37 6.07 20.07
N LEU A 141 -10.49 7.03 19.76
CA LEU A 141 -9.89 7.19 18.44
C LEU A 141 -9.07 5.95 18.02
N THR A 142 -8.32 5.38 18.97
CA THR A 142 -7.60 4.12 18.77
C THR A 142 -8.55 2.96 18.45
N ASN A 143 -9.70 2.89 19.13
CA ASN A 143 -10.71 1.87 18.88
C ASN A 143 -11.32 1.99 17.49
N PHE A 144 -11.68 3.20 17.05
CA PHE A 144 -12.16 3.43 15.69
C PHE A 144 -11.14 3.03 14.63
N LEU A 145 -9.87 3.42 14.84
CA LEU A 145 -8.78 3.06 13.94
C LEU A 145 -8.56 1.55 13.86
N SER A 146 -8.56 0.86 15.01
CA SER A 146 -8.42 -0.60 15.08
C SER A 146 -9.57 -1.32 14.37
N GLN A 147 -10.81 -0.90 14.61
CA GLN A 147 -11.99 -1.44 13.93
C GLN A 147 -11.90 -1.24 12.42
N PHE A 148 -11.42 -0.09 11.95
CA PHE A 148 -11.25 0.18 10.52
C PHE A 148 -10.16 -0.68 9.86
N LEU A 149 -8.99 -0.77 10.50
CA LEU A 149 -7.83 -1.48 9.96
C LEU A 149 -8.01 -3.00 9.97
N PHE A 150 -8.68 -3.54 10.99
CA PHE A 150 -8.72 -4.99 11.23
C PHE A 150 -10.11 -5.62 11.02
N ASP A 151 -11.06 -4.88 10.44
CA ASP A 151 -12.33 -5.46 10.01
C ASP A 151 -12.10 -6.51 8.91
N GLN A 152 -12.63 -7.72 9.15
CA GLN A 152 -12.40 -8.86 8.26
C GLN A 152 -13.05 -8.64 6.88
N GLU A 153 -14.29 -8.17 6.83
CA GLU A 153 -15.03 -7.99 5.57
C GLU A 153 -14.38 -6.91 4.70
N ARG A 154 -13.93 -5.81 5.32
CA ARG A 154 -13.16 -4.76 4.65
C ARG A 154 -11.85 -5.30 4.10
N ASN A 155 -11.10 -6.07 4.89
CA ASN A 155 -9.81 -6.59 4.45
C ASN A 155 -9.95 -7.61 3.31
N GLU A 156 -11.05 -8.38 3.27
CA GLU A 156 -11.39 -9.21 2.11
C GLU A 156 -11.64 -8.34 0.86
N LYS A 157 -12.37 -7.22 0.99
CA LYS A 157 -12.59 -6.26 -0.11
C LYS A 157 -11.31 -5.57 -0.57
N VAL A 158 -10.45 -5.15 0.36
CA VAL A 158 -9.13 -4.56 0.08
C VAL A 158 -8.30 -5.50 -0.79
N PHE A 159 -8.20 -6.78 -0.39
CA PHE A 159 -7.43 -7.75 -1.13
C PHE A 159 -8.08 -8.05 -2.50
N ALA A 160 -9.40 -8.22 -2.57
CA ALA A 160 -10.12 -8.45 -3.81
C ALA A 160 -9.91 -7.29 -4.82
N GLU A 161 -9.98 -6.05 -4.35
CA GLU A 161 -9.72 -4.86 -5.15
C GLU A 161 -8.27 -4.81 -5.65
N HIS A 162 -7.31 -5.16 -4.80
CA HIS A 162 -5.91 -5.22 -5.18
C HIS A 162 -5.70 -6.20 -6.36
N ILE A 163 -6.25 -7.41 -6.26
CA ILE A 163 -6.16 -8.42 -7.33
C ILE A 163 -6.91 -7.98 -8.59
N TYR A 164 -8.07 -7.35 -8.45
CA TYR A 164 -8.80 -6.77 -9.57
C TYR A 164 -7.94 -5.73 -10.33
N ARG A 165 -7.27 -4.82 -9.61
CA ARG A 165 -6.35 -3.83 -10.20
C ARG A 165 -5.09 -4.43 -10.79
N LEU A 166 -4.64 -5.58 -10.31
CA LEU A 166 -3.51 -6.28 -10.91
C LEU A 166 -3.88 -6.98 -12.22
N SER A 167 -5.14 -7.39 -12.36
CA SER A 167 -5.65 -8.15 -13.51
C SER A 167 -6.11 -7.27 -14.69
N ASN A 168 -6.33 -5.96 -14.46
CA ASN A 168 -6.74 -4.97 -15.46
C ASN A 168 -5.67 -3.90 -15.69
#